data_AF-A0A4Y2P763-F1
#
_entry.id   AF-A0A4Y2P763-F1
#
_cell.length_a   1.000
_cell.length_b   1.000
_cell.length_c   1.000
_cell.angle_alpha   90.00
_cell.angle_beta   90.00
_cell.angle_gamma   90.00
#
_symmetry.space_group_name_H-M   'P 1'
#
loop_
_entity.id
_entity.type
_entity.pdbx_description
1 polymer ?
#
loop_
_entity_poly.entity_id
_entity_poly.type
_entity_poly.pdbx_seq_one_letter_code
_entity_poly.pdbx_strand_id
1 'polypeptide(L)'
;MDDTRSVKTAKKSSAEDHIIESDDELNYKKIYDEFPDTFEGFGYKFNEFGQLRHITTGEPFEFNVKRDDQAYNQKRYEALGELVNDYVYELLEKEGGLKKLTIPLDANADEPTTFIFHSDDAFTNEKIVILIHGSGVVRAGQWARRLIINDSLNSGTQLPYIKRAKGLGYGVIVLNTNDNRRIVKDGFRRIRGSDTPENHGNYVWKNIIIPKAAAKYIAIVAHSYGGIVTVNMCRSFPESFQKRVFAIAFTDSPHSLVNQGLSQPVIEWFRKFLEESFKLSYTFWQLLFSSEFTVYQIIIL
;
A
#
# COMPACT_ATOMS: atom_id res chain seq x y z
N MET A 1 -61.30 1.02 30.21
CA MET A 1 -61.36 -0.33 30.80
C MET A 1 -60.66 -1.24 29.81
N ASP A 2 -59.33 -1.30 29.89
CA ASP A 2 -58.53 -2.22 30.73
C ASP A 2 -58.37 -3.54 29.96
N ASP A 3 -57.30 -3.71 29.17
CA ASP A 3 -55.95 -4.16 29.58
C ASP A 3 -55.96 -5.56 30.20
N THR A 4 -55.25 -6.50 29.55
CA THR A 4 -54.55 -7.59 30.24
C THR A 4 -53.56 -8.28 29.29
N ARG A 5 -52.29 -8.01 29.59
CA ARG A 5 -51.06 -8.69 29.16
C ARG A 5 -51.13 -10.22 29.21
N SER A 6 -50.39 -10.88 28.32
CA SER A 6 -49.38 -11.84 28.78
C SER A 6 -48.13 -11.80 27.91
N VAL A 7 -46.99 -11.70 28.61
CA VAL A 7 -45.63 -11.61 28.12
C VAL A 7 -45.14 -13.00 27.72
N LYS A 8 -44.46 -13.14 26.57
CA LYS A 8 -43.45 -14.19 26.39
C LYS A 8 -42.15 -13.62 25.83
N THR A 9 -41.16 -13.79 26.67
CA THR A 9 -39.79 -13.30 26.65
C THR A 9 -38.97 -13.94 25.53
N ALA A 10 -38.03 -13.16 24.99
CA ALA A 10 -37.02 -13.59 24.04
C ALA A 10 -36.20 -14.81 24.55
N LYS A 11 -35.99 -15.79 23.67
CA LYS A 11 -34.85 -16.70 23.73
C LYS A 11 -33.99 -16.49 22.50
N LYS A 12 -32.85 -15.85 22.72
CA LYS A 12 -31.65 -15.89 21.88
C LYS A 12 -31.30 -17.36 21.66
N SER A 13 -31.40 -17.86 20.43
CA SER A 13 -30.69 -19.07 20.02
C SER A 13 -29.51 -18.63 19.16
N SER A 14 -28.32 -18.86 19.68
CA SER A 14 -27.05 -18.84 18.97
C SER A 14 -27.17 -19.68 17.71
N ALA A 15 -27.07 -19.02 16.55
CA ALA A 15 -26.71 -19.72 15.34
C ALA A 15 -25.20 -20.02 15.47
N GLU A 16 -24.91 -21.29 15.65
CA GLU A 16 -23.60 -21.87 15.44
C GLU A 16 -23.24 -21.62 13.98
N ASP A 17 -22.36 -20.65 13.73
CA ASP A 17 -21.79 -20.43 12.41
C ASP A 17 -20.84 -21.60 12.13
N HIS A 18 -21.40 -22.60 11.45
CA HIS A 18 -20.66 -23.69 10.86
C HIS A 18 -19.54 -23.14 9.97
N ILE A 19 -18.35 -23.68 10.23
CA ILE A 19 -17.09 -23.50 9.52
C ILE A 19 -17.32 -23.69 8.03
N ILE A 20 -17.14 -22.62 7.26
CA ILE A 20 -16.78 -22.69 5.85
C ILE A 20 -15.39 -22.06 5.80
N GLU A 21 -14.36 -22.91 5.86
CA GLU A 21 -13.09 -22.57 5.22
C GLU A 21 -13.48 -22.09 3.82
N SER A 22 -13.21 -20.83 3.46
CA SER A 22 -13.30 -20.52 2.04
C SER A 22 -12.13 -21.27 1.40
N ASP A 23 -12.44 -22.41 0.80
CA ASP A 23 -11.52 -23.29 0.06
C ASP A 23 -10.51 -22.47 -0.75
N ASP A 24 -10.94 -21.34 -1.31
CA ASP A 24 -10.19 -20.47 -2.22
C ASP A 24 -8.78 -20.05 -1.79
N GLU A 25 -8.50 -19.66 -0.53
CA GLU A 25 -7.14 -19.17 -0.15
C GLU A 25 -6.21 -20.22 0.47
N LEU A 26 -6.75 -21.22 1.20
CA LEU A 26 -5.97 -22.41 1.57
C LEU A 26 -5.59 -23.19 0.31
N ASN A 27 -6.49 -23.23 -0.68
CA ASN A 27 -6.20 -23.65 -2.02
C ASN A 27 -5.20 -22.68 -2.69
N TYR A 28 -5.35 -21.35 -2.58
CA TYR A 28 -4.37 -20.37 -3.12
C TYR A 28 -2.94 -20.61 -2.64
N LYS A 29 -2.72 -20.90 -1.35
CA LYS A 29 -1.37 -21.19 -0.83
C LYS A 29 -0.87 -22.57 -1.27
N LYS A 30 -1.72 -23.61 -1.21
CA LYS A 30 -1.41 -24.96 -1.74
C LYS A 30 -1.15 -24.97 -3.24
N ILE A 31 -1.78 -24.07 -4.00
CA ILE A 31 -1.62 -23.94 -5.44
C ILE A 31 -0.19 -23.56 -5.79
N TYR A 32 0.54 -22.84 -4.92
CA TYR A 32 1.92 -22.44 -5.21
C TYR A 32 2.98 -23.34 -4.63
N ASP A 33 2.62 -24.32 -3.79
CA ASP A 33 3.57 -25.31 -3.26
C ASP A 33 4.19 -26.18 -4.38
N GLU A 34 3.62 -26.15 -5.60
CA GLU A 34 4.19 -26.77 -6.81
C GLU A 34 5.31 -25.96 -7.47
N PHE A 35 5.53 -24.70 -7.05
CA PHE A 35 6.55 -23.81 -7.59
C PHE A 35 7.69 -23.58 -6.60
N PRO A 36 8.89 -23.18 -7.09
CA PRO A 36 10.00 -22.82 -6.23
C PRO A 36 9.68 -21.63 -5.30
N ASP A 37 10.37 -21.55 -4.17
CA ASP A 37 10.24 -20.49 -3.16
C ASP A 37 11.39 -19.46 -3.21
N THR A 38 12.26 -19.54 -4.23
CA THR A 38 13.39 -18.64 -4.45
C THR A 38 13.46 -18.22 -5.91
N PHE A 39 13.95 -17.00 -6.19
CA PHE A 39 14.15 -16.55 -7.57
C PHE A 39 15.11 -17.49 -8.32
N GLU A 40 16.15 -17.97 -7.63
CA GLU A 40 17.12 -18.92 -8.15
C GLU A 40 16.47 -20.25 -8.53
N GLY A 41 15.51 -20.73 -7.72
CA GLY A 41 14.71 -21.90 -8.06
C GLY A 41 13.86 -21.71 -9.31
N PHE A 42 13.38 -20.49 -9.57
CA PHE A 42 12.76 -20.13 -10.86
C PHE A 42 13.76 -19.95 -12.00
N GLY A 43 15.07 -19.96 -11.72
CA GLY A 43 16.15 -19.72 -12.68
C GLY A 43 16.47 -18.24 -12.89
N TYR A 44 16.02 -17.34 -12.01
CA TYR A 44 16.20 -15.89 -12.15
C TYR A 44 16.96 -15.27 -10.98
N LYS A 45 17.55 -14.11 -11.23
CA LYS A 45 18.09 -13.22 -10.19
C LYS A 45 17.96 -11.77 -10.62
N PHE A 46 17.96 -10.84 -9.66
CA PHE A 46 18.14 -9.43 -9.98
C PHE A 46 19.62 -9.16 -10.27
N ASN A 47 19.91 -8.51 -11.40
CA ASN A 47 21.28 -8.08 -11.74
C ASN A 47 21.64 -6.75 -11.05
N GLU A 48 22.85 -6.25 -11.29
CA GLU A 48 23.34 -4.97 -10.72
C GLU A 48 22.52 -3.74 -11.14
N PHE A 49 21.79 -3.83 -12.25
CA PHE A 49 20.87 -2.79 -12.73
C PHE A 49 19.46 -2.93 -12.13
N GLY A 50 19.26 -3.89 -11.22
CA GLY A 50 17.98 -4.18 -10.59
C GLY A 50 16.96 -4.82 -11.53
N GLN A 51 17.40 -5.50 -12.59
CA GLN A 51 16.53 -6.16 -13.56
C GLN A 51 16.49 -7.66 -13.30
N LEU A 52 15.30 -8.27 -13.31
CA LEU A 52 15.15 -9.72 -13.17
C LEU A 52 15.61 -10.41 -14.46
N ARG A 53 16.64 -11.25 -14.37
CA ARG A 53 17.26 -11.92 -15.51
C ARG A 53 17.49 -13.40 -15.23
N HIS A 54 17.36 -14.21 -16.26
CA HIS A 54 17.66 -15.63 -16.18
C HIS A 54 19.15 -15.83 -15.85
N ILE A 55 19.45 -16.69 -14.87
CA ILE A 55 20.79 -16.81 -14.26
C ILE A 55 21.85 -17.23 -15.28
N THR A 56 21.48 -18.13 -16.20
CA THR A 56 22.42 -18.71 -17.17
C THR A 56 22.51 -17.90 -18.45
N THR A 57 21.37 -17.41 -18.96
CA THR A 57 21.31 -16.79 -20.31
C THR A 57 21.34 -15.26 -20.25
N GLY A 58 21.01 -14.66 -19.10
CA GLY A 58 20.87 -13.22 -18.98
C GLY A 58 19.61 -12.65 -19.64
N GLU A 59 18.70 -13.50 -20.13
CA GLU A 59 17.46 -13.07 -20.79
C GLU A 59 16.41 -12.53 -19.79
N PRO A 60 15.48 -11.66 -20.22
CA PRO A 60 14.35 -11.20 -19.40
C PRO A 60 13.41 -12.34 -18.96
N PHE A 61 12.48 -12.01 -18.06
CA PHE A 61 11.46 -12.97 -17.61
C PHE A 61 10.58 -13.48 -18.77
N GLU A 62 10.57 -14.79 -18.96
CA GLU A 62 9.69 -15.47 -19.91
C GLU A 62 8.39 -15.88 -19.22
N PHE A 63 7.27 -15.28 -19.64
CA PHE A 63 5.94 -15.63 -19.14
C PHE A 63 5.41 -16.93 -19.78
N ASN A 64 5.50 -17.05 -21.11
CA ASN A 64 4.90 -18.13 -21.89
C ASN A 64 5.79 -19.39 -21.98
N VAL A 65 6.18 -19.95 -20.83
CA VAL A 65 7.04 -21.15 -20.78
C VAL A 65 6.32 -22.42 -21.24
N LYS A 66 5.00 -22.51 -21.03
CA LYS A 66 4.15 -23.56 -21.60
C LYS A 66 3.11 -22.94 -22.53
N ARG A 67 3.32 -23.05 -23.84
CA ARG A 67 2.49 -22.37 -24.86
C ARG A 67 0.99 -22.71 -24.74
N ASP A 68 0.69 -23.98 -24.47
CA ASP A 68 -0.69 -24.48 -24.42
C ASP A 68 -1.29 -24.49 -23.00
N ASP A 69 -0.58 -23.98 -21.99
CA ASP A 69 -1.00 -24.00 -20.60
C ASP A 69 -0.91 -22.61 -19.96
N GLN A 70 -1.87 -21.75 -20.32
CA GLN A 70 -1.97 -20.38 -19.81
C GLN A 70 -2.23 -20.35 -18.29
N ALA A 71 -2.95 -21.34 -17.76
CA ALA A 71 -3.22 -21.43 -16.33
C ALA A 71 -1.92 -21.68 -15.55
N TYR A 72 -1.07 -22.59 -16.01
CA TYR A 72 0.25 -22.80 -15.43
C TYR A 72 1.13 -21.55 -15.50
N ASN A 73 1.19 -20.88 -16.66
CA ASN A 73 2.01 -19.67 -16.80
C ASN A 73 1.57 -18.56 -15.84
N GLN A 74 0.25 -18.39 -15.68
CA GLN A 74 -0.31 -17.42 -14.74
C GLN A 74 0.05 -17.78 -13.29
N LYS A 75 -0.15 -19.04 -12.88
CA LYS A 75 0.24 -19.49 -11.53
C LYS A 75 1.74 -19.33 -11.26
N ARG A 76 2.58 -19.65 -12.24
CA ARG A 76 4.04 -19.48 -12.16
C ARG A 76 4.42 -18.01 -11.95
N TYR A 77 3.78 -17.11 -12.69
CA TYR A 77 3.98 -15.66 -12.55
C TYR A 77 3.50 -15.15 -11.19
N GLU A 78 2.38 -15.65 -10.69
CA GLU A 78 1.87 -15.30 -9.36
C GLU A 78 2.79 -15.79 -8.24
N ALA A 79 3.26 -17.04 -8.31
CA ALA A 79 4.22 -17.60 -7.36
C ALA A 79 5.53 -16.79 -7.31
N LEU A 80 6.13 -16.47 -8.46
CA LEU A 80 7.31 -15.60 -8.51
C LEU A 80 6.99 -14.19 -7.99
N GLY A 81 5.77 -13.70 -8.25
CA GLY A 81 5.27 -12.43 -7.78
C GLY A 81 5.14 -12.33 -6.26
N GLU A 82 4.90 -13.43 -5.55
CA GLU A 82 4.89 -13.43 -4.08
C GLU A 82 6.30 -13.27 -3.51
N LEU A 83 7.33 -13.84 -4.15
CA LEU A 83 8.73 -13.65 -3.76
C LEU A 83 9.17 -12.18 -3.84
N VAL A 84 8.58 -11.40 -4.76
CA VAL A 84 8.84 -9.96 -4.89
C VAL A 84 8.45 -9.20 -3.63
N ASN A 85 7.42 -9.63 -2.89
CA ASN A 85 6.98 -8.93 -1.68
C ASN A 85 8.08 -8.90 -0.62
N ASP A 86 8.59 -10.07 -0.24
CA ASP A 86 9.62 -10.20 0.80
C ASP A 86 10.95 -9.60 0.34
N TYR A 87 11.32 -9.80 -0.92
CA TYR A 87 12.52 -9.20 -1.48
C TYR A 87 12.48 -7.67 -1.43
N VAL A 88 11.35 -7.05 -1.79
CA VAL A 88 11.20 -5.59 -1.70
C VAL A 88 11.23 -5.12 -0.25
N TYR A 89 10.63 -5.86 0.70
CA TYR A 89 10.75 -5.54 2.12
C TYR A 89 12.20 -5.53 2.60
N GLU A 90 12.99 -6.53 2.20
CA GLU A 90 14.42 -6.56 2.52
C GLU A 90 15.17 -5.37 1.93
N LEU A 91 14.85 -4.96 0.69
CA LEU A 91 15.44 -3.76 0.09
C LEU A 91 15.07 -2.49 0.85
N LEU A 92 13.83 -2.37 1.31
CA LEU A 92 13.40 -1.22 2.11
C LEU A 92 14.14 -1.14 3.45
N GLU A 93 14.43 -2.28 4.07
CA GLU A 93 15.18 -2.36 5.32
C GLU A 93 16.68 -2.10 5.10
N LYS A 94 17.31 -2.85 4.18
CA LYS A 94 18.76 -2.84 3.94
C LYS A 94 19.23 -1.59 3.20
N GLU A 95 18.54 -1.21 2.12
CA GLU A 95 18.94 -0.07 1.27
C GLU A 95 18.12 1.18 1.57
N GLY A 96 16.84 1.03 1.89
CA GLY A 96 15.98 2.14 2.29
C GLY A 96 16.27 2.64 3.71
N GLY A 97 16.87 1.79 4.56
CA GLY A 97 17.09 2.09 5.98
C GLY A 97 15.78 2.41 6.69
N LEU A 98 14.73 1.61 6.40
CA LEU A 98 13.41 1.71 7.01
C LEU A 98 13.19 0.57 8.01
N LYS A 99 12.26 0.78 8.94
CA LYS A 99 11.85 -0.19 9.95
C LYS A 99 10.35 -0.39 9.89
N LYS A 100 9.89 -1.59 10.26
CA LYS A 100 8.46 -1.89 10.38
C LYS A 100 7.93 -1.38 11.71
N LEU A 101 6.81 -0.66 11.67
CA LEU A 101 5.99 -0.34 12.83
C LEU A 101 4.68 -1.12 12.72
N THR A 102 4.50 -2.07 13.62
CA THR A 102 3.31 -2.92 13.70
C THR A 102 2.07 -2.09 14.00
N ILE A 103 0.96 -2.40 13.32
CA ILE A 103 -0.37 -1.87 13.61
C ILE A 103 -1.40 -3.02 13.72
N PRO A 104 -2.38 -2.93 14.64
CA PRO A 104 -2.57 -1.88 15.64
C PRO A 104 -1.40 -1.72 16.63
N LEU A 105 -1.16 -0.49 17.08
CA LEU A 105 -0.10 -0.18 18.06
C LEU A 105 -0.32 -0.85 19.42
N ASP A 106 -1.58 -1.17 19.72
CA ASP A 106 -2.07 -1.79 20.95
C ASP A 106 -2.54 -3.24 20.70
N ALA A 107 -2.01 -3.90 19.66
CA ALA A 107 -2.39 -5.27 19.33
C ALA A 107 -2.03 -6.25 20.47
N ASN A 108 -2.97 -7.15 20.77
CA ASN A 108 -2.71 -8.27 21.68
C ASN A 108 -1.92 -9.37 20.95
N ALA A 109 -1.28 -10.28 21.70
CA ALA A 109 -0.38 -11.31 21.14
C ALA A 109 -1.02 -12.19 20.05
N ASP A 110 -2.32 -12.47 20.15
CA ASP A 110 -3.05 -13.34 19.22
C ASP A 110 -3.92 -12.58 18.20
N GLU A 111 -3.83 -11.24 18.16
CA GLU A 111 -4.58 -10.41 17.22
C GLU A 111 -3.85 -10.30 15.86
N PRO A 112 -4.54 -10.40 14.72
CA PRO A 112 -3.97 -10.08 13.42
C PRO A 112 -3.39 -8.67 13.34
N THR A 113 -2.15 -8.54 12.87
CA THR A 113 -1.47 -7.25 12.69
C THR A 113 -0.94 -7.09 11.28
N THR A 114 -0.83 -5.84 10.83
CA THR A 114 0.00 -5.42 9.68
C THR A 114 1.07 -4.46 10.17
N PHE A 115 1.70 -3.72 9.27
CA PHE A 115 2.73 -2.75 9.56
C PHE A 115 2.76 -1.63 8.51
N ILE A 116 3.42 -0.54 8.88
CA ILE A 116 3.96 0.45 7.94
C ILE A 116 5.47 0.39 7.98
N PHE A 117 6.15 0.86 6.93
CA PHE A 117 7.57 1.19 7.06
C PHE A 117 7.75 2.65 7.42
N HIS A 118 8.79 2.95 8.19
CA HIS A 118 9.20 4.32 8.48
C HIS A 118 10.72 4.45 8.60
N SER A 119 11.26 5.65 8.32
CA SER A 119 12.66 5.98 8.65
C SER A 119 12.83 6.26 10.14
N ASP A 120 14.07 6.23 10.63
CA ASP A 120 14.39 6.48 12.05
C ASP A 120 13.90 7.83 12.56
N ASP A 121 13.93 8.84 11.69
CA ASP A 121 13.54 10.21 11.98
C ASP A 121 12.08 10.53 11.59
N ALA A 122 11.31 9.58 11.06
CA ALA A 122 9.98 9.84 10.51
C ALA A 122 9.01 10.53 11.48
N PHE A 123 9.16 10.31 12.79
CA PHE A 123 8.28 10.91 13.80
C PHE A 123 8.87 12.16 14.47
N THR A 124 10.17 12.42 14.30
CA THR A 124 10.86 13.59 14.87
C THR A 124 11.20 14.65 13.83
N ASN A 125 11.20 14.30 12.54
CA ASN A 125 11.51 15.19 11.43
C ASN A 125 10.34 16.15 11.16
N GLU A 126 10.63 17.42 10.89
CA GLU A 126 9.62 18.42 10.54
C GLU A 126 9.03 18.21 9.13
N LYS A 127 9.74 17.48 8.27
CA LYS A 127 9.37 17.19 6.88
C LYS A 127 9.29 15.68 6.66
N ILE A 128 8.16 15.19 6.17
CA ILE A 128 8.00 13.77 5.82
C ILE A 128 7.36 13.57 4.44
N VAL A 129 7.68 12.44 3.82
CA VAL A 129 6.98 11.92 2.64
C VAL A 129 6.24 10.65 3.00
N ILE A 130 4.97 10.56 2.61
CA ILE A 130 4.14 9.37 2.73
C ILE A 130 3.97 8.74 1.34
N LEU A 131 4.33 7.48 1.18
CA LEU A 131 4.20 6.71 -0.07
C LEU A 131 3.04 5.72 0.04
N ILE A 132 2.14 5.75 -0.95
CA ILE A 132 0.91 4.94 -0.95
C ILE A 132 0.75 4.26 -2.32
N HIS A 133 0.78 2.93 -2.32
CA HIS A 133 0.65 2.12 -3.53
C HIS A 133 -0.82 1.97 -3.98
N GLY A 134 -1.01 1.39 -5.17
CA GLY A 134 -2.32 1.09 -5.75
C GLY A 134 -3.03 -0.13 -5.13
N SER A 135 -4.12 -0.55 -5.74
CA SER A 135 -4.86 -1.77 -5.36
C SER A 135 -4.25 -3.04 -5.96
N GLY A 136 -4.79 -4.19 -5.57
CA GLY A 136 -4.39 -5.50 -6.10
C GLY A 136 -3.32 -6.20 -5.24
N VAL A 137 -2.43 -6.92 -5.91
CA VAL A 137 -1.44 -7.79 -5.26
C VAL A 137 -0.16 -7.07 -4.82
N VAL A 138 -0.05 -5.77 -5.09
CA VAL A 138 1.08 -4.95 -4.60
C VAL A 138 1.00 -4.72 -3.09
N ARG A 139 2.16 -4.51 -2.49
CA ARG A 139 2.36 -4.23 -1.06
C ARG A 139 3.26 -3.02 -0.86
N ALA A 140 3.45 -2.60 0.40
CA ALA A 140 4.40 -1.54 0.76
C ALA A 140 5.75 -1.71 0.04
N GLY A 141 6.26 -0.62 -0.54
CA GLY A 141 7.49 -0.63 -1.32
C GLY A 141 7.30 -0.83 -2.83
N GLN A 142 6.09 -1.12 -3.30
CA GLN A 142 5.84 -1.45 -4.72
C GLN A 142 4.91 -0.44 -5.39
N TRP A 143 5.22 -0.08 -6.63
CA TRP A 143 4.29 0.57 -7.54
C TRP A 143 3.54 -0.46 -8.39
N ALA A 144 4.28 -1.39 -9.01
CA ALA A 144 3.70 -2.43 -9.84
C ALA A 144 4.60 -3.67 -9.92
N ARG A 145 4.06 -4.82 -9.54
CA ARG A 145 4.72 -6.14 -9.69
C ARG A 145 5.18 -6.39 -11.13
N ARG A 146 4.36 -6.02 -12.11
CA ARG A 146 4.68 -6.19 -13.54
C ARG A 146 5.94 -5.43 -13.95
N LEU A 147 6.14 -4.22 -13.44
CA LEU A 147 7.33 -3.42 -13.74
C LEU A 147 8.57 -4.00 -13.07
N ILE A 148 8.44 -4.47 -11.82
CA ILE A 148 9.55 -5.12 -11.09
C ILE A 148 10.07 -6.33 -11.88
N ILE A 149 9.15 -7.17 -12.37
CA ILE A 149 9.50 -8.43 -13.05
C ILE A 149 10.02 -8.18 -14.48
N ASN A 150 9.38 -7.29 -15.24
CA ASN A 150 9.64 -7.16 -16.68
C ASN A 150 10.57 -6.00 -17.06
N ASP A 151 10.78 -5.05 -16.15
CA ASP A 151 11.63 -3.88 -16.39
C ASP A 151 12.74 -3.79 -15.35
N SER A 152 12.48 -3.20 -14.17
CA SER A 152 13.46 -3.10 -13.10
C SER A 152 12.84 -2.79 -11.73
N LEU A 153 13.64 -3.01 -10.68
CA LEU A 153 13.34 -2.54 -9.33
C LEU A 153 13.16 -1.02 -9.28
N ASN A 154 13.93 -0.26 -10.08
CA ASN A 154 13.85 1.20 -10.07
C ASN A 154 12.48 1.70 -10.57
N SER A 155 11.94 1.13 -11.64
CA SER A 155 10.64 1.57 -12.16
C SER A 155 9.46 0.98 -11.39
N GLY A 156 9.61 -0.23 -10.87
CA GLY A 156 8.54 -0.96 -10.21
C GLY A 156 8.41 -0.76 -8.71
N THR A 157 9.43 -0.25 -8.02
CA THR A 157 9.43 -0.05 -6.57
C THR A 157 9.39 1.42 -6.15
N GLN A 158 9.05 1.64 -4.89
CA GLN A 158 9.11 2.92 -4.20
C GLN A 158 10.54 3.28 -3.76
N LEU A 159 11.51 2.40 -3.92
CA LEU A 159 12.87 2.57 -3.40
C LEU A 159 13.58 3.84 -3.91
N PRO A 160 13.49 4.22 -5.20
CA PRO A 160 14.07 5.48 -5.67
C PRO A 160 13.49 6.71 -4.97
N TYR A 161 12.17 6.71 -4.70
CA TYR A 161 11.50 7.78 -3.99
C TYR A 161 11.98 7.87 -2.54
N ILE A 162 12.15 6.72 -1.88
CA ILE A 162 12.65 6.62 -0.51
C ILE A 162 14.08 7.19 -0.44
N LYS A 163 14.98 6.73 -1.33
CA LYS A 163 16.36 7.21 -1.40
C LYS A 163 16.42 8.72 -1.67
N ARG A 164 15.59 9.22 -2.60
CA ARG A 164 15.53 10.64 -2.93
C ARG A 164 14.99 11.50 -1.79
N ALA A 165 13.90 11.09 -1.15
CA ALA A 165 13.31 11.80 0.00
C ALA A 165 14.32 11.91 1.15
N LYS A 166 15.01 10.82 1.49
CA LYS A 166 16.08 10.83 2.50
C LYS A 166 17.24 11.75 2.11
N GLY A 167 17.67 11.72 0.84
CA GLY A 167 18.70 12.63 0.32
C GLY A 167 18.32 14.12 0.38
N LEU A 168 17.02 14.44 0.41
CA LEU A 168 16.49 15.79 0.59
C LEU A 168 16.18 16.14 2.07
N GLY A 169 16.53 15.24 3.01
CA GLY A 169 16.35 15.41 4.44
C GLY A 169 14.90 15.25 4.92
N TYR A 170 14.08 14.46 4.21
CA TYR A 170 12.74 14.09 4.65
C TYR A 170 12.77 12.77 5.42
N GLY A 171 11.97 12.70 6.49
CA GLY A 171 11.54 11.42 7.02
C GLY A 171 10.61 10.71 6.04
N VAL A 172 10.55 9.38 6.09
CA VAL A 172 9.79 8.58 5.13
C VAL A 172 8.82 7.67 5.87
N ILE A 173 7.59 7.59 5.37
CA ILE A 173 6.58 6.60 5.79
C ILE A 173 6.03 5.91 4.53
N VAL A 174 5.92 4.59 4.57
CA VAL A 174 5.36 3.78 3.47
C VAL A 174 4.20 2.96 4.01
N LEU A 175 3.02 3.14 3.41
CA LEU A 175 1.82 2.43 3.83
C LEU A 175 1.72 1.06 3.18
N ASN A 176 1.11 0.10 3.88
CA ASN A 176 0.83 -1.26 3.38
C ASN A 176 -0.68 -1.46 3.22
N THR A 177 -1.30 -0.63 2.39
CA THR A 177 -2.76 -0.43 2.40
C THR A 177 -3.56 -1.65 1.95
N ASN A 178 -2.96 -2.60 1.22
CA ASN A 178 -3.65 -3.82 0.79
C ASN A 178 -3.48 -5.00 1.78
N ASP A 179 -2.62 -4.85 2.79
CA ASP A 179 -2.35 -5.90 3.77
C ASP A 179 -3.35 -5.83 4.92
N ASN A 180 -4.58 -6.31 4.69
CA ASN A 180 -5.73 -6.02 5.54
C ASN A 180 -6.30 -7.24 6.30
N ARG A 181 -5.74 -8.43 6.09
CA ARG A 181 -6.22 -9.68 6.70
C ARG A 181 -5.09 -10.66 6.98
N ARG A 182 -5.34 -11.62 7.86
CA ARG A 182 -4.50 -12.79 8.11
C ARG A 182 -5.33 -14.06 8.02
N ILE A 183 -4.70 -15.14 7.60
CA ILE A 183 -5.23 -16.50 7.75
C ILE A 183 -4.97 -16.93 9.19
N VAL A 184 -6.01 -17.33 9.90
CA VAL A 184 -5.94 -17.97 11.21
C VAL A 184 -6.66 -19.32 11.16
N LYS A 185 -6.60 -20.11 12.25
CA LYS A 185 -7.19 -21.46 12.31
C LYS A 185 -8.67 -21.52 11.90
N ASP A 186 -9.44 -20.48 12.21
CA ASP A 186 -10.88 -20.41 11.93
C ASP A 186 -11.21 -19.63 10.63
N GLY A 187 -10.24 -19.46 9.73
CA GLY A 187 -10.40 -18.74 8.46
C GLY A 187 -9.78 -17.34 8.45
N PHE A 188 -10.41 -16.40 7.75
CA PHE A 188 -9.88 -15.04 7.61
C PHE A 188 -10.25 -14.14 8.77
N ARG A 189 -9.25 -13.46 9.33
CA ARG A 189 -9.49 -12.34 10.23
C ARG A 189 -8.97 -11.05 9.62
N ARG A 190 -9.86 -10.08 9.53
CA ARG A 190 -9.54 -8.69 9.18
C ARG A 190 -8.70 -8.06 10.29
N ILE A 191 -7.78 -7.20 9.90
CA ILE A 191 -6.89 -6.49 10.83
C ILE A 191 -7.62 -5.27 11.36
N ARG A 192 -7.77 -5.16 12.68
CA ARG A 192 -8.50 -4.05 13.31
C ARG A 192 -7.91 -2.71 12.89
N GLY A 193 -8.77 -1.78 12.48
CA GLY A 193 -8.34 -0.46 12.03
C GLY A 193 -7.57 -0.45 10.71
N SER A 194 -7.35 -1.60 10.06
CA SER A 194 -6.69 -1.72 8.78
C SER A 194 -7.37 -2.80 7.93
N ASP A 195 -8.68 -2.92 8.03
CA ASP A 195 -9.47 -3.94 7.34
C ASP A 195 -9.86 -3.54 5.91
N THR A 196 -9.61 -2.28 5.54
CA THR A 196 -9.64 -1.76 4.17
C THR A 196 -8.45 -0.81 3.93
N PRO A 197 -8.11 -0.51 2.67
CA PRO A 197 -7.06 0.47 2.34
C PRO A 197 -7.27 1.85 2.98
N GLU A 198 -8.51 2.34 3.00
CA GLU A 198 -8.87 3.62 3.60
C GLU A 198 -8.76 3.58 5.12
N ASN A 199 -9.22 2.50 5.75
CA ASN A 199 -9.10 2.31 7.19
C ASN A 199 -7.61 2.28 7.60
N HIS A 200 -6.75 1.60 6.84
CA HIS A 200 -5.30 1.61 7.06
C HIS A 200 -4.74 3.04 7.04
N GLY A 201 -5.05 3.82 6.00
CA GLY A 201 -4.63 5.22 5.91
C GLY A 201 -5.13 6.06 7.09
N ASN A 202 -6.41 5.93 7.43
CA ASN A 202 -7.01 6.65 8.57
C ASN A 202 -6.41 6.24 9.91
N TYR A 203 -6.10 4.96 10.11
CA TYR A 203 -5.48 4.48 11.34
C TYR A 203 -4.08 5.08 11.52
N VAL A 204 -3.28 5.07 10.46
CA VAL A 204 -1.94 5.66 10.47
C VAL A 204 -2.05 7.16 10.72
N TRP A 205 -2.95 7.86 10.05
CA TRP A 205 -3.14 9.29 10.25
C TRP A 205 -3.56 9.63 11.70
N LYS A 206 -4.58 8.94 12.20
CA LYS A 206 -5.18 9.19 13.52
C LYS A 206 -4.28 8.80 14.68
N ASN A 207 -3.67 7.62 14.63
CA ASN A 207 -2.98 7.03 15.78
C ASN A 207 -1.46 7.20 15.75
N ILE A 208 -0.91 7.62 14.60
CA ILE A 208 0.54 7.78 14.42
C ILE A 208 0.85 9.22 14.03
N ILE A 209 0.33 9.72 12.90
CA ILE A 209 0.72 11.06 12.40
C ILE A 209 0.28 12.17 13.35
N ILE A 210 -1.00 12.25 13.69
CA ILE A 210 -1.54 13.29 14.57
C ILE A 210 -0.83 13.31 15.94
N PRO A 211 -0.74 12.19 16.68
CA PRO A 211 -0.21 12.20 18.04
C PRO A 211 1.33 12.10 18.13
N LYS A 212 2.01 11.48 17.16
CA LYS A 212 3.45 11.17 17.27
C LYS A 212 4.35 11.97 16.33
N ALA A 213 3.86 12.40 15.17
CA ALA A 213 4.73 13.07 14.19
C ALA A 213 4.90 14.56 14.51
N ALA A 214 6.15 14.99 14.66
CA ALA A 214 6.55 16.40 14.71
C ALA A 214 6.36 17.12 13.37
N ALA A 215 6.13 16.36 12.29
CA ALA A 215 6.05 16.87 10.93
C ALA A 215 4.98 17.96 10.76
N LYS A 216 5.44 19.10 10.26
CA LYS A 216 4.62 20.25 9.85
C LYS A 216 4.43 20.28 8.33
N TYR A 217 5.33 19.63 7.60
CA TYR A 217 5.36 19.59 6.15
C TYR A 217 5.31 18.13 5.65
N ILE A 218 4.13 17.69 5.26
CA ILE A 218 3.85 16.35 4.77
C ILE A 218 3.64 16.41 3.26
N ALA A 219 4.45 15.67 2.50
CA ALA A 219 4.19 15.39 1.10
C ALA A 219 3.62 13.98 0.94
N ILE A 220 2.74 13.76 -0.04
CA ILE A 220 2.15 12.44 -0.31
C ILE A 220 2.41 12.08 -1.78
N VAL A 221 2.90 10.86 -2.02
CA VAL A 221 2.94 10.27 -3.36
C VAL A 221 2.03 9.06 -3.37
N ALA A 222 0.99 9.13 -4.20
CA ALA A 222 -0.13 8.20 -4.18
C ALA A 222 -0.41 7.66 -5.58
N HIS A 223 -0.21 6.36 -5.77
CA HIS A 223 -0.46 5.69 -7.03
C HIS A 223 -1.82 5.01 -7.05
N SER A 224 -2.58 5.17 -8.14
CA SER A 224 -3.83 4.47 -8.38
C SER A 224 -4.80 4.61 -7.19
N TYR A 225 -5.23 3.50 -6.59
CA TYR A 225 -6.10 3.47 -5.43
C TYR A 225 -5.53 4.22 -4.20
N GLY A 226 -4.21 4.40 -4.12
CA GLY A 226 -3.56 5.23 -3.10
C GLY A 226 -4.08 6.67 -3.07
N GLY A 227 -4.55 7.20 -4.21
CA GLY A 227 -5.19 8.51 -4.22
C GLY A 227 -6.56 8.52 -3.56
N ILE A 228 -7.34 7.43 -3.67
CA ILE A 228 -8.59 7.26 -2.91
C ILE A 228 -8.30 7.24 -1.42
N VAL A 229 -7.26 6.52 -0.99
CA VAL A 229 -6.81 6.50 0.42
C VAL A 229 -6.44 7.91 0.89
N THR A 230 -5.69 8.66 0.07
CA THR A 230 -5.30 10.04 0.37
C THR A 230 -6.50 10.96 0.56
N VAL A 231 -7.46 10.91 -0.36
CA VAL A 231 -8.69 11.69 -0.31
C VAL A 231 -9.53 11.29 0.92
N ASN A 232 -9.57 10.01 1.26
CA ASN A 232 -10.26 9.53 2.46
C ASN A 232 -9.62 10.04 3.76
N MET A 233 -8.29 10.08 3.85
CA MET A 233 -7.59 10.70 4.98
C MET A 233 -7.93 12.19 5.12
N CYS A 234 -7.96 12.92 4.00
CA CYS A 234 -8.35 14.33 3.99
C CYS A 234 -9.80 14.52 4.46
N ARG A 235 -10.73 13.69 3.97
CA ARG A 235 -12.13 13.72 4.40
C ARG A 235 -12.30 13.47 5.89
N SER A 236 -11.56 12.49 6.42
CA SER A 236 -11.70 12.04 7.81
C SER A 236 -11.04 12.99 8.81
N PHE A 237 -9.98 13.70 8.39
CA PHE A 237 -9.20 14.58 9.26
C PHE A 237 -8.86 15.92 8.60
N PRO A 238 -9.86 16.69 8.10
CA PRO A 238 -9.61 17.83 7.22
C PRO A 238 -8.71 18.88 7.87
N GLU A 239 -8.95 19.26 9.12
CA GLU A 239 -8.15 20.30 9.79
C GLU A 239 -6.67 19.93 9.90
N SER A 240 -6.36 18.72 10.37
CA SER A 240 -4.97 18.28 10.50
C SER A 240 -4.32 18.01 9.14
N PHE A 241 -5.11 17.52 8.17
CA PHE A 241 -4.62 17.25 6.82
C PHE A 241 -4.26 18.56 6.11
N GLN A 242 -5.20 19.50 6.05
CA GLN A 242 -5.00 20.79 5.40
C GLN A 242 -3.87 21.62 6.02
N LYS A 243 -3.70 21.51 7.34
CA LYS A 243 -2.63 22.23 8.06
C LYS A 243 -1.23 21.68 7.79
N ARG A 244 -1.08 20.38 7.54
CA ARG A 244 0.23 19.71 7.48
C ARG A 244 0.63 19.25 6.09
N VAL A 245 -0.33 18.95 5.21
CA VAL A 245 -0.05 18.47 3.86
C VAL A 245 0.21 19.65 2.94
N PHE A 246 1.43 19.73 2.39
CA PHE A 246 1.85 20.84 1.52
C PHE A 246 1.98 20.43 0.05
N ALA A 247 2.06 19.14 -0.26
CA ALA A 247 2.15 18.63 -1.62
C ALA A 247 1.54 17.22 -1.75
N ILE A 248 0.87 16.97 -2.87
CA ILE A 248 0.37 15.63 -3.23
C ILE A 248 0.68 15.37 -4.71
N ALA A 249 1.30 14.23 -5.01
CA ALA A 249 1.43 13.71 -6.36
C ALA A 249 0.57 12.47 -6.53
N PHE A 250 -0.50 12.59 -7.32
CA PHE A 250 -1.26 11.45 -7.78
C PHE A 250 -0.64 10.88 -9.05
N THR A 251 -0.52 9.56 -9.15
CA THR A 251 -0.08 8.90 -10.38
C THR A 251 -1.15 7.89 -10.80
N ASP A 252 -1.77 8.11 -11.97
CA ASP A 252 -2.83 7.24 -12.51
C ASP A 252 -3.96 6.92 -11.50
N SER A 253 -4.41 7.93 -10.75
CA SER A 253 -5.37 7.75 -9.67
C SER A 253 -6.80 8.06 -10.10
N PRO A 254 -7.77 7.14 -9.89
CA PRO A 254 -9.19 7.35 -10.21
C PRO A 254 -9.95 8.07 -9.08
N HIS A 255 -9.27 8.86 -8.25
CA HIS A 255 -9.92 9.54 -7.13
C HIS A 255 -10.90 10.60 -7.63
N SER A 256 -11.94 10.87 -6.84
CA SER A 256 -12.92 11.92 -7.10
C SER A 256 -13.19 12.73 -5.83
N LEU A 257 -13.27 14.05 -5.99
CA LEU A 257 -13.67 15.00 -4.95
C LEU A 257 -14.97 14.56 -4.26
N VAL A 258 -15.95 14.39 -5.15
CA VAL A 258 -17.37 14.32 -4.85
C VAL A 258 -17.76 12.89 -4.50
N ASN A 259 -17.31 11.89 -5.27
CA ASN A 259 -17.73 10.50 -5.06
C ASN A 259 -17.18 9.94 -3.74
N GLN A 260 -16.03 10.46 -3.30
CA GLN A 260 -15.45 10.13 -2.01
C GLN A 260 -16.13 10.88 -0.87
N GLY A 261 -17.09 11.76 -1.14
CA GLY A 261 -17.93 12.43 -0.15
C GLY A 261 -17.21 13.52 0.64
N LEU A 262 -16.28 14.26 0.03
CA LEU A 262 -15.74 15.46 0.65
C LEU A 262 -16.82 16.54 0.73
N SER A 263 -16.83 17.33 1.80
CA SER A 263 -17.71 18.49 1.90
C SER A 263 -17.26 19.58 0.92
N GLN A 264 -18.19 20.43 0.50
CA GLN A 264 -17.92 21.49 -0.47
C GLN A 264 -16.74 22.40 -0.09
N PRO A 265 -16.58 22.85 1.18
CA PRO A 265 -15.42 23.66 1.57
C PRO A 265 -14.09 22.91 1.45
N VAL A 266 -14.07 21.60 1.71
CA VAL A 266 -12.86 20.77 1.59
C VAL A 266 -12.53 20.54 0.12
N ILE A 267 -13.53 20.34 -0.75
CA ILE A 267 -13.33 20.25 -2.21
C ILE A 267 -12.71 21.54 -2.77
N GLU A 268 -13.24 22.70 -2.38
CA GLU A 268 -12.72 24.00 -2.80
C GLU A 268 -11.29 24.21 -2.35
N TRP A 269 -10.98 23.87 -1.09
CA TRP A 269 -9.61 23.87 -0.60
C TRP A 269 -8.71 22.94 -1.42
N PHE A 270 -9.15 21.70 -1.68
CA PHE A 270 -8.33 20.70 -2.36
C PHE A 270 -8.00 21.12 -3.80
N ARG A 271 -8.97 21.67 -4.53
CA ARG A 271 -8.76 22.21 -5.89
C ARG A 271 -7.74 23.34 -5.89
N LYS A 272 -7.94 24.34 -5.02
CA LYS A 272 -7.00 25.46 -4.87
C LYS A 272 -5.60 24.98 -4.48
N PHE A 273 -5.53 24.05 -3.54
CA PHE A 273 -4.29 23.43 -3.08
C PHE A 273 -3.52 22.75 -4.23
N LEU A 274 -4.20 21.99 -5.09
CA LEU A 274 -3.57 21.33 -6.23
C LEU A 274 -3.12 22.34 -7.30
N GLU A 275 -3.91 23.37 -7.59
CA GLU A 275 -3.55 24.45 -8.51
C GLU A 275 -2.32 25.24 -8.04
N GLU A 276 -2.25 25.56 -6.75
CA GLU A 276 -1.12 26.28 -6.14
C GLU A 276 0.11 25.39 -6.06
N SER A 277 -0.06 24.13 -5.67
CA SER A 277 1.02 23.13 -5.68
C SER A 277 1.62 23.04 -7.07
N PHE A 278 0.81 22.98 -8.13
CA PHE A 278 1.27 22.96 -9.52
C PHE A 278 2.14 24.18 -9.87
N LYS A 279 1.73 25.38 -9.46
CA LYS A 279 2.46 26.63 -9.72
C LYS A 279 3.77 26.76 -8.93
N LEU A 280 3.83 26.24 -7.71
CA LEU A 280 5.00 26.33 -6.83
C LEU A 280 6.10 25.30 -7.14
N SER A 281 5.84 24.26 -7.93
CA SER A 281 6.66 23.04 -7.89
C SER A 281 7.03 22.42 -9.23
N TYR A 282 7.07 23.18 -10.32
CA TYR A 282 7.68 22.67 -11.56
C TYR A 282 9.12 22.17 -11.30
N THR A 283 9.88 22.86 -10.44
CA THR A 283 11.25 22.48 -10.07
C THR A 283 11.31 21.39 -8.99
N PHE A 284 10.43 21.41 -7.97
CA PHE A 284 10.44 20.40 -6.90
C PHE A 284 10.01 19.02 -7.41
N TRP A 285 9.03 18.95 -8.31
CA TRP A 285 8.62 17.69 -8.92
C TRP A 285 9.63 17.18 -9.95
N GLN A 286 10.23 18.04 -10.79
CA GLN A 286 11.36 17.61 -11.63
C GLN A 286 12.57 17.11 -10.82
N LEU A 287 12.74 17.59 -9.59
CA LEU A 287 13.80 17.12 -8.70
C LEU A 287 13.45 15.78 -8.01
N LEU A 288 12.17 15.45 -7.81
CA LEU A 288 11.75 14.16 -7.24
C LEU A 288 11.58 13.06 -8.30
N PHE A 289 11.16 13.43 -9.50
CA PHE A 289 10.93 12.53 -10.63
C PHE A 289 11.99 12.80 -11.71
N SER A 290 12.95 11.88 -11.91
CA SER A 290 13.94 12.04 -12.99
C SER A 290 13.25 12.06 -14.37
N SER A 291 13.90 12.72 -15.33
CA SER A 291 13.43 12.94 -16.72
C SER A 291 13.25 11.68 -17.57
N GLU A 292 13.41 10.48 -17.01
CA GLU A 292 13.20 9.20 -17.70
C GLU A 292 11.95 8.43 -17.24
N PHE A 293 11.20 8.98 -16.28
CA PHE A 293 9.84 8.50 -16.04
C PHE A 293 8.91 9.21 -17.01
N THR A 294 8.44 8.46 -18.00
CA THR A 294 7.38 8.91 -18.90
C THR A 294 6.21 9.39 -18.05
N VAL A 295 5.99 10.71 -18.09
CA VAL A 295 4.95 11.46 -17.40
C VAL A 295 3.61 11.04 -17.99
N TYR A 296 3.16 9.83 -17.69
CA TYR A 296 1.78 9.44 -17.86
C TYR A 296 1.04 9.85 -16.59
N GLN A 297 0.45 11.04 -16.69
CA GLN A 297 -0.65 11.52 -15.85
C GLN A 297 -0.34 11.59 -14.34
N ILE A 298 0.38 12.64 -13.97
CA ILE A 298 -0.02 13.37 -12.76
C ILE A 298 -1.42 13.94 -13.06
N ILE A 299 -2.48 13.21 -12.69
CA ILE A 299 -3.85 13.72 -12.77
C ILE A 299 -3.99 14.75 -11.65
N ILE A 300 -3.79 16.01 -12.01
CA ILE A 300 -4.24 17.17 -11.25
C ILE A 300 -5.55 17.57 -11.91
N LEU A 301 -6.67 17.23 -11.27
CA LEU A 301 -7.99 17.76 -11.64
C LEU A 301 -8.10 19.23 -11.26
#